data_AF-A0A8S8XKY9-F1
#
_entry.id   AF-A0A8S8XKY9-F1
#
_cell.length_a   1.000
_cell.length_b   1.000
_cell.length_c   1.000
_cell.angle_alpha   90.00
_cell.angle_beta   90.00
_cell.angle_gamma   90.00
#
_symmetry.space_group_name_H-M   'P 1'
#
loop_
_entity.id
_entity.type
_entity.pdbx_description
1 polymer ?
#
loop_
_entity_poly.entity_id
_entity_poly.type
_entity_poly.pdbx_seq_one_letter_code
_entity_poly.pdbx_strand_id
1 'polypeptide(L)'
;MAVKRRRGFNSQPKKSKEFELILPCKEITIKIERRIQRTVIRGGEGDDLLDEGSESAVYDVLCTASVSEYNELMSMFRSGQPNIIDPFDGRDVKVAFKSVEYSASNGDLKMQLLEDVD
;
A
#
# COMPACT_ATOMS: atom_id res chain seq x y z
N MET A 1 27.12 -24.74 -2.38
CA MET A 1 26.91 -24.69 -0.92
C MET A 1 25.53 -25.30 -0.63
N ALA A 2 25.46 -26.39 0.13
CA ALA A 2 24.21 -27.13 0.34
C ALA A 2 23.66 -26.90 1.75
N VAL A 3 22.34 -26.74 1.89
CA VAL A 3 21.63 -26.92 3.17
C VAL A 3 20.31 -27.63 2.94
N LYS A 4 20.13 -28.74 3.66
CA LYS A 4 18.93 -29.58 3.74
C LYS A 4 18.35 -29.44 5.15
N ARG A 5 17.03 -29.26 5.29
CA ARG A 5 16.18 -29.94 6.30
C ARG A 5 14.69 -29.56 6.11
N ARG A 6 13.86 -30.57 5.81
CA ARG A 6 12.41 -30.56 6.08
C ARG A 6 12.20 -30.83 7.56
N ARG A 7 11.35 -30.05 8.24
CA ARG A 7 10.63 -30.45 9.47
C ARG A 7 9.31 -29.66 9.61
N GLY A 8 8.23 -30.42 9.79
CA GLY A 8 7.08 -30.12 10.65
C GLY A 8 6.25 -28.88 10.35
N PHE A 9 5.07 -29.09 9.75
CA PHE A 9 3.97 -28.14 9.81
C PHE A 9 3.47 -28.07 11.27
N ASN A 10 3.73 -26.95 11.95
CA ASN A 10 3.18 -26.66 13.26
C ASN A 10 2.29 -25.42 13.12
N SER A 11 0.99 -25.63 13.05
CA SER A 11 -0.03 -24.58 12.96
C SER A 11 -0.31 -24.04 14.36
N GLN A 12 0.60 -23.22 14.88
CA GLN A 12 0.24 -22.28 15.93
C GLN A 12 -0.31 -21.02 15.26
N PRO A 13 -1.38 -20.39 15.81
CA PRO A 13 -1.80 -19.07 15.34
C PRO A 13 -0.62 -18.13 15.58
N LYS A 14 0.05 -17.73 14.49
CA LYS A 14 1.13 -16.75 14.55
C LYS A 14 0.50 -15.47 15.10
N LYS A 15 0.84 -15.10 16.34
CA LYS A 15 0.65 -13.72 16.80
C LYS A 15 1.21 -12.82 15.70
N SER A 16 0.35 -12.04 15.05
CA SER A 16 0.77 -11.01 14.12
C SER A 16 1.63 -10.04 14.91
N LYS A 17 2.95 -10.13 14.72
CA LYS A 17 3.84 -9.08 15.20
C LYS A 17 3.44 -7.84 14.41
N GLU A 18 2.97 -6.83 15.12
CA GLU A 18 2.80 -5.50 14.55
C GLU A 18 4.21 -4.99 14.24
N PHE A 19 4.49 -4.80 12.95
CA PHE A 19 5.78 -4.31 12.48
C PHE A 19 5.57 -2.88 12.02
N GLU A 20 6.31 -1.94 12.63
CA GLU A 20 6.31 -0.53 12.25
C GLU A 20 7.66 -0.22 11.58
N LEU A 21 7.62 0.43 10.42
CA LEU A 21 8.81 0.83 9.68
C LEU A 21 8.70 2.31 9.33
N ILE A 22 9.65 3.10 9.81
CA ILE A 22 9.74 4.54 9.55
C ILE A 22 10.91 4.76 8.60
N LEU A 23 10.65 5.37 7.43
CA LEU A 23 11.65 5.64 6.41
C LEU A 23 11.79 7.14 6.16
N PRO A 24 13.01 7.66 5.95
CA PRO A 24 13.23 9.03 5.54
C PRO A 24 12.86 9.21 4.07
N CYS A 25 11.70 9.83 3.82
CA CYS A 25 11.20 10.03 2.47
C CYS A 25 11.65 11.37 1.89
N LYS A 26 12.22 11.30 0.68
CA LYS A 26 12.70 12.44 -0.11
C LYS A 26 11.54 13.11 -0.84
N GLU A 27 10.60 12.32 -1.34
CA GLU A 27 9.46 12.80 -2.11
C GLU A 27 8.27 11.86 -1.94
N ILE A 28 7.08 12.43 -1.83
CA ILE A 28 5.82 11.70 -1.84
C ILE A 28 4.87 12.43 -2.79
N THR A 29 4.39 11.73 -3.81
CA THR A 29 3.34 12.22 -4.70
C THR A 29 2.09 11.39 -4.49
N ILE A 30 0.95 12.05 -4.30
CA ILE A 30 -0.37 11.41 -4.21
C ILE A 30 -1.20 11.76 -5.43
N LYS A 31 -1.84 10.76 -6.02
CA LYS A 31 -2.79 10.92 -7.12
C LYS A 31 -4.13 10.33 -6.70
N ILE A 32 -5.14 11.19 -6.54
CA ILE A 32 -6.51 10.79 -6.15
C ILE A 32 -7.42 10.88 -7.37
N GLU A 33 -8.19 9.82 -7.62
CA GLU A 33 -9.19 9.77 -8.69
C GLU A 33 -10.52 9.25 -8.14
N ARG A 34 -11.66 9.74 -8.66
CA ARG A 34 -13.01 9.28 -8.32
C ARG A 34 -13.67 8.64 -9.54
N ARG A 35 -14.32 7.49 -9.37
CA ARG A 35 -15.11 6.86 -10.43
C ARG A 35 -16.49 7.49 -10.53
N ILE A 36 -16.70 8.41 -11.47
CA ILE A 36 -18.04 8.99 -11.68
C ILE A 36 -18.90 7.99 -12.48
N GLN A 37 -19.91 7.38 -11.85
CA GLN A 37 -20.97 6.65 -12.55
C GLN A 37 -22.22 7.52 -12.62
N ARG A 38 -22.74 7.78 -13.82
CA ARG A 38 -24.03 8.45 -14.02
C ARG A 38 -25.05 7.43 -14.50
N THR A 39 -25.99 7.07 -13.64
CA THR A 39 -27.12 6.21 -14.02
C THR A 39 -28.32 7.09 -14.37
N VAL A 40 -28.85 6.95 -15.58
CA VAL A 40 -30.08 7.64 -15.98
C VAL A 40 -31.28 6.87 -15.44
N ILE A 41 -31.97 7.43 -14.46
CA ILE A 41 -33.22 6.85 -13.93
C ILE A 41 -34.37 7.27 -14.84
N ARG A 42 -34.88 6.36 -15.66
CA ARG A 42 -36.04 6.64 -16.53
C ARG A 42 -37.32 6.33 -15.76
N GLY A 43 -38.07 7.35 -15.34
CA GLY A 43 -39.36 7.10 -14.68
C GLY A 43 -40.16 8.27 -14.10
N GLY A 44 -39.66 9.51 -14.09
CA GLY A 44 -40.41 10.66 -13.57
C GLY A 44 -39.65 11.96 -13.80
N GLU A 45 -40.38 13.06 -13.97
CA GLU A 45 -39.87 14.38 -14.34
C GLU A 45 -38.68 14.84 -13.47
N GLY A 46 -37.48 14.91 -14.06
CA GLY A 46 -36.24 15.32 -13.41
C GLY A 46 -35.20 14.20 -13.46
N ASP A 47 -34.21 14.36 -14.34
CA ASP A 47 -33.06 13.47 -14.38
C ASP A 47 -32.20 13.70 -13.11
N ASP A 48 -32.49 12.96 -12.03
CA ASP A 48 -31.64 12.95 -10.84
C ASP A 48 -30.33 12.22 -11.15
N LEU A 49 -29.21 12.88 -10.86
CA LEU A 49 -27.87 12.30 -10.96
C LEU A 49 -27.45 11.75 -9.60
N LEU A 50 -27.27 10.43 -9.49
CA LEU A 50 -26.66 9.78 -8.32
C LEU A 50 -25.17 9.55 -8.57
N ASP A 51 -24.31 10.15 -7.75
CA ASP A 51 -22.85 9.91 -7.78
C ASP A 51 -22.49 8.80 -6.77
N GLU A 52 -22.27 7.59 -7.29
CA GLU A 52 -21.85 6.42 -6.50
C GLU A 52 -20.34 6.16 -6.66
N GLY A 53 -19.55 7.22 -6.79
CA GLY A 53 -18.12 7.08 -7.06
C GLY A 53 -17.27 6.78 -5.84
N SER A 54 -16.62 5.61 -5.84
CA SER A 54 -15.48 5.33 -4.97
C SER A 54 -14.31 6.22 -5.37
N GLU A 55 -13.67 6.83 -4.38
CA GLU A 55 -12.36 7.47 -4.52
C GLU A 55 -11.28 6.39 -4.40
N SER A 56 -10.12 6.65 -5.01
CA SER A 56 -8.92 5.83 -4.86
C SER A 56 -7.68 6.70 -4.93
N ALA A 57 -6.72 6.51 -4.03
CA ALA A 57 -5.42 7.14 -4.10
C ALA A 57 -4.30 6.19 -4.56
N VAL A 58 -3.34 6.74 -5.30
CA VAL A 58 -2.05 6.12 -5.61
C VAL A 58 -0.96 6.98 -4.99
N TYR A 59 -0.09 6.36 -4.20
CA TYR A 59 1.06 7.00 -3.58
C TYR A 59 2.33 6.56 -4.29
N ASP A 60 3.05 7.50 -4.88
CA ASP A 60 4.41 7.32 -5.38
C ASP A 60 5.38 7.87 -4.33
N VAL A 61 6.17 6.98 -3.74
CA VAL A 61 7.02 7.28 -2.58
C VAL A 61 8.48 7.04 -2.94
N LEU A 62 9.33 8.04 -2.74
CA LEU A 62 10.79 7.93 -2.85
C LEU A 62 11.40 8.16 -1.46
N CYS A 63 12.08 7.16 -0.92
CA CYS A 63 12.77 7.24 0.37
C CYS A 63 14.22 6.77 0.25
N THR A 64 14.99 6.94 1.34
CA THR A 64 16.31 6.32 1.49
C THR A 64 16.20 5.16 2.45
N ALA A 65 16.80 4.02 2.13
CA ALA A 65 16.82 2.84 2.97
C ALA A 65 18.18 2.13 2.95
N SER A 66 18.61 1.67 4.11
CA SER A 66 19.64 0.66 4.27
C SER A 66 19.17 -0.69 3.75
N VAL A 67 20.11 -1.60 3.51
CA VAL A 67 19.79 -2.98 3.08
C VAL A 67 18.96 -3.71 4.15
N SER A 68 19.17 -3.42 5.44
CA SER A 68 18.36 -3.98 6.53
C SER A 68 16.91 -3.49 6.47
N GLU A 69 16.68 -2.19 6.32
CA GLU A 69 15.33 -1.61 6.21
C GLU A 69 14.62 -2.10 4.96
N TYR A 70 15.33 -2.22 3.83
CA TYR A 70 14.78 -2.84 2.63
C TYR A 70 14.32 -4.29 2.88
N ASN A 71 15.11 -5.11 3.58
CA ASN A 71 14.71 -6.47 3.89
C ASN A 71 13.49 -6.56 4.82
N GLU A 72 13.37 -5.61 5.75
CA GLU A 72 12.20 -5.48 6.62
C GLU A 72 10.96 -5.09 5.80
N LEU A 73 11.07 -4.10 4.92
CA LEU A 73 10.02 -3.74 3.98
C LEU A 73 9.60 -4.93 3.11
N MET A 74 10.55 -5.74 2.63
CA MET A 74 10.26 -6.95 1.84
C MET A 74 9.51 -8.03 2.63
N SER A 75 9.58 -8.01 3.95
CA SER A 75 8.74 -8.86 4.79
C SER A 75 7.29 -8.35 4.82
N MET A 76 7.10 -7.03 4.90
CA MET A 76 5.79 -6.36 4.86
C MET A 76 5.13 -6.53 3.48
N PHE A 77 5.87 -6.26 2.41
CA PHE A 77 5.44 -6.44 1.01
C PHE A 77 4.88 -7.84 0.74
N ARG A 78 5.49 -8.88 1.34
CA ARG A 78 5.06 -10.27 1.18
C ARG A 78 3.94 -10.69 2.14
N SER A 79 3.61 -9.86 3.13
CA SER A 79 2.58 -10.15 4.14
C SER A 79 1.18 -9.65 3.76
N GLY A 80 1.06 -8.76 2.76
CA GLY A 80 -0.20 -8.51 2.05
C GLY A 80 -0.71 -7.08 2.16
N GLN A 81 -1.13 -6.65 3.34
CA GLN A 81 -1.82 -5.37 3.52
C GLN A 81 -1.20 -4.58 4.68
N PRO A 82 -0.23 -3.69 4.40
CA PRO A 82 0.20 -2.69 5.35
C PRO A 82 -0.83 -1.55 5.48
N ASN A 83 -0.64 -0.79 6.54
CA ASN A 83 -1.23 0.52 6.71
C ASN A 83 -0.15 1.60 6.58
N ILE A 84 -0.53 2.79 6.14
CA ILE A 84 0.32 3.99 6.22
C ILE A 84 -0.41 5.08 6.99
N ILE A 85 0.36 5.96 7.61
CA ILE A 85 -0.16 7.26 8.04
C ILE A 85 -0.08 8.18 6.83
N ASP A 86 -1.22 8.66 6.35
CA ASP A 86 -1.27 9.60 5.24
C ASP A 86 -0.42 10.84 5.58
N PRO A 87 0.55 11.20 4.72
CA PRO A 87 1.50 12.25 5.05
C PRO A 87 0.90 13.67 5.00
N PHE A 88 -0.32 13.84 4.49
CA PHE A 88 -0.97 15.14 4.32
C PHE A 88 -2.09 15.39 5.33
N ASP A 89 -2.84 14.37 5.73
CA ASP A 89 -3.94 14.51 6.68
C ASP A 89 -3.83 13.64 7.95
N GLY A 90 -2.80 12.79 8.04
CA GLY A 90 -2.49 12.01 9.23
C GLY A 90 -3.44 10.84 9.51
N ARG A 91 -4.33 10.50 8.57
CA ARG A 91 -5.22 9.36 8.71
C ARG A 91 -4.46 8.05 8.54
N ASP A 92 -4.91 7.03 9.26
CA ASP A 92 -4.46 5.66 9.02
C ASP A 92 -5.21 5.09 7.82
N VAL A 93 -4.46 4.74 6.77
CA VAL A 93 -4.98 4.33 5.47
C VAL A 93 -4.44 2.94 5.13
N LYS A 94 -5.36 2.01 4.82
CA LYS A 94 -4.99 0.69 4.31
C LYS A 94 -4.48 0.82 2.88
N VAL A 95 -3.34 0.20 2.59
CA VAL A 95 -2.77 0.22 1.25
C VAL A 95 -2.26 -1.15 0.83
N ALA A 96 -2.16 -1.36 -0.47
CA ALA A 96 -1.49 -2.48 -1.08
C ALA A 96 -0.22 -2.00 -1.81
N PHE A 97 0.87 -2.75 -1.67
CA PHE A 97 2.05 -2.49 -2.48
C PHE A 97 1.80 -2.90 -3.94
N LYS A 98 1.94 -1.96 -4.86
CA LYS A 98 1.93 -2.22 -6.31
C LYS A 98 3.32 -2.53 -6.85
N SER A 99 4.34 -1.80 -6.40
CA SER A 99 5.73 -2.04 -6.81
C SER A 99 6.72 -1.54 -5.78
N VAL A 100 7.92 -2.14 -5.78
CA VAL A 100 9.08 -1.69 -5.00
C VAL A 100 10.34 -1.83 -5.85
N GLU A 101 11.16 -0.78 -5.90
CA GLU A 101 12.46 -0.73 -6.56
C GLU A 101 13.50 -0.23 -5.56
N TYR A 102 14.61 -0.96 -5.42
CA TYR A 102 15.69 -0.62 -4.50
C TYR A 102 17.05 -0.61 -5.20
N SER A 103 17.82 0.45 -4.98
CA SER A 103 19.18 0.61 -5.48
C SER A 103 20.19 0.48 -4.34
N ALA A 104 20.90 -0.66 -4.27
CA ALA A 104 21.90 -0.90 -3.24
C ALA A 104 23.15 0.00 -3.33
N SER A 105 23.35 0.69 -4.47
CA SER A 105 24.51 1.58 -4.67
C SER A 105 24.36 2.92 -3.96
N ASN A 106 23.12 3.40 -3.78
CA ASN A 106 22.84 4.72 -3.22
C ASN A 106 21.72 4.72 -2.15
N GLY A 107 21.10 3.56 -1.90
CA GLY A 107 20.04 3.39 -0.91
C GLY A 107 18.69 3.94 -1.35
N ASP A 108 18.50 4.34 -2.61
CA ASP A 108 17.20 4.82 -3.09
C ASP A 108 16.18 3.69 -3.09
N LEU A 109 15.03 3.97 -2.50
CA LEU A 109 13.89 3.07 -2.42
C LEU A 109 12.66 3.77 -2.98
N LYS A 110 12.15 3.25 -4.11
CA LYS A 110 10.91 3.71 -4.73
C LYS A 110 9.81 2.70 -4.47
N MET A 111 8.63 3.19 -4.09
CA MET A 111 7.47 2.35 -3.81
C MET A 111 6.24 2.99 -4.45
N GLN A 112 5.37 2.14 -4.99
CA GLN A 112 4.03 2.56 -5.38
C GLN A 112 3.02 1.82 -4.51
N LEU A 113 2.16 2.58 -3.83
CA LEU A 113 1.11 2.06 -2.95
C LEU A 113 -0.24 2.44 -3.54
N LEU A 114 -1.19 1.51 -3.49
CA LEU A 114 -2.59 1.76 -3.85
C LEU A 114 -3.41 1.77 -2.58
N GLU A 115 -4.23 2.80 -2.40
CA GLU A 115 -5.24 2.81 -1.36
C GLU A 115 -6.23 1.67 -1.57
N ASP A 116 -6.50 0.93 -0.50
CA ASP A 116 -7.50 -0.14 -0.47
C ASP A 116 -8.79 0.42 0.13
N VAL A 117 -9.67 0.89 -0.75
CA VAL A 117 -10.97 1.48 -0.40
C VAL A 117 -12.04 0.40 -0.57
N ASP A 118 -12.68 0.03 0.56
CA ASP A 118 -13.76 -0.96 0.64
C ASP A 118 -15.03 -0.54 -0.12
#